data_AF-A0A834F283-F1
#
_entry.id   AF-A0A834F283-F1
#
_cell.length_a   1.000
_cell.length_b   1.000
_cell.length_c   1.000
_cell.angle_alpha   90.00
_cell.angle_beta   90.00
_cell.angle_gamma   90.00
#
_symmetry.space_group_name_H-M   'P 1'
#
loop_
_entity.id
_entity.type
_entity.pdbx_description
1 polymer ?
#
loop_
_entity_poly.entity_id
_entity_poly.type
_entity_poly.pdbx_seq_one_letter_code
_entity_poly.pdbx_strand_id
1 'polypeptide(L)'
;MKKRLYRLSRIEMGLQSFLYEDQIRALSLPKRSRRAVWSPETILEARNIRSIVGTKGYDYLREIGYPLPSYRTLCNRVETKLMVTTDMNCEELNELHLGFMASCESPIEGVGDHEEEELIGVLS
;
A
#
# COMPACT_ATOMS: atom_id res chain seq x y z
N MET A 1 -13.95 -41.11 4.43
CA MET A 1 -12.87 -40.20 3.96
C MET A 1 -13.13 -39.56 2.59
N LYS A 2 -13.59 -40.30 1.56
CA LYS A 2 -13.80 -39.77 0.19
C LYS A 2 -14.67 -38.49 0.11
N LYS A 3 -15.77 -38.42 0.88
CA LYS A 3 -16.64 -37.22 0.93
C LYS A 3 -15.92 -35.95 1.41
N ARG A 4 -15.01 -36.08 2.38
CA ARG A 4 -14.22 -34.95 2.91
C ARG A 4 -13.24 -34.44 1.88
N LEU A 5 -12.52 -35.35 1.20
CA LEU A 5 -11.58 -35.00 0.14
C LEU A 5 -12.26 -34.29 -1.03
N TYR A 6 -13.41 -34.80 -1.47
CA TYR A 6 -14.21 -34.15 -2.51
C TYR A 6 -14.63 -32.73 -2.13
N ARG A 7 -15.08 -32.52 -0.88
CA ARG A 7 -15.43 -31.18 -0.39
C ARG A 7 -14.24 -30.24 -0.36
N LEU A 8 -13.07 -30.70 0.08
CA LEU A 8 -11.85 -29.90 0.11
C LEU A 8 -11.43 -29.48 -1.31
N SER A 9 -11.41 -30.42 -2.25
CA SER A 9 -11.09 -30.13 -3.66
C SER A 9 -12.06 -29.11 -4.28
N ARG A 10 -13.36 -29.20 -3.99
CA ARG A 10 -14.33 -28.19 -4.46
C ARG A 10 -14.07 -26.80 -3.89
N ILE A 11 -13.68 -26.70 -2.62
CA ILE A 11 -13.34 -25.42 -1.99
C ILE A 11 -12.07 -24.85 -2.62
N GLU A 12 -11.05 -25.68 -2.82
CA GLU A 12 -9.79 -25.28 -3.46
C GLU A 12 -10.02 -24.71 -4.86
N MET A 13 -10.81 -25.38 -5.69
CA MET A 13 -11.21 -24.85 -7.01
C MET A 13 -11.93 -23.50 -6.91
N GLY A 14 -12.80 -23.31 -5.93
CA GLY A 14 -13.48 -22.04 -5.71
C GLY A 14 -12.56 -20.93 -5.19
N LEU A 15 -11.51 -21.27 -4.46
CA LEU A 15 -10.48 -20.30 -4.04
C LEU A 15 -9.62 -19.88 -5.23
N GLN A 16 -9.25 -20.82 -6.10
CA GLN A 16 -8.46 -20.54 -7.31
C GLN A 16 -9.17 -19.65 -8.33
N SER A 17 -10.51 -19.55 -8.29
CA SER A 17 -11.25 -18.61 -9.15
C SER A 17 -11.27 -17.17 -8.63
N PHE A 18 -10.85 -16.94 -7.39
CA PHE A 18 -10.96 -15.64 -6.70
C PHE A 18 -9.62 -15.11 -6.19
N LEU A 19 -8.69 -15.98 -5.80
CA LEU A 19 -7.41 -15.64 -5.22
C LEU A 19 -6.26 -16.17 -6.09
N TYR A 20 -5.14 -15.44 -6.06
CA TYR A 20 -3.89 -15.94 -6.60
C TYR A 20 -3.31 -17.08 -5.75
N GLU A 21 -2.47 -17.90 -6.37
CA GLU A 21 -1.84 -19.07 -5.73
C GLU A 21 -1.04 -18.72 -4.47
N ASP A 22 -0.35 -17.57 -4.45
CA ASP A 22 0.37 -17.08 -3.27
C ASP A 22 -0.55 -16.62 -2.14
N GLN A 23 -1.71 -16.03 -2.48
CA GLN A 23 -2.74 -15.67 -1.52
C GLN A 23 -3.38 -16.92 -0.90
N ILE A 24 -3.66 -17.96 -1.70
CA ILE A 24 -4.15 -19.25 -1.20
C ILE A 24 -3.14 -19.89 -0.26
N ARG A 25 -1.85 -19.89 -0.60
CA ARG A 25 -0.78 -20.35 0.31
C ARG A 25 -0.75 -19.54 1.60
N ALA A 26 -0.96 -18.23 1.53
CA ALA A 26 -0.99 -17.36 2.71
C ALA A 26 -2.15 -17.68 3.66
N LEU A 27 -3.29 -18.19 3.17
CA LEU A 27 -4.41 -18.64 4.02
C LEU A 27 -4.03 -19.82 4.92
N SER A 28 -3.02 -20.61 4.55
CA SER A 28 -2.51 -21.72 5.36
C SER A 28 -1.54 -21.27 6.45
N LEU A 29 -1.14 -19.98 6.45
CA LEU A 29 -0.24 -19.42 7.44
C LEU A 29 -1.04 -18.74 8.59
N PRO A 30 -0.43 -18.58 9.77
CA PRO A 30 -1.01 -17.73 10.80
C PRO A 30 -1.26 -16.32 10.29
N LYS A 31 -2.34 -15.68 10.76
CA LYS A 31 -2.70 -14.30 10.41
C LYS A 31 -1.49 -13.36 10.61
N ARG A 32 -1.23 -12.48 9.63
CA ARG A 32 -0.08 -11.55 9.60
C ARG A 32 1.30 -12.23 9.65
N SER A 33 1.40 -13.50 9.24
CA SER A 33 2.67 -14.21 9.13
C SER A 33 3.67 -13.49 8.23
N ARG A 34 4.90 -13.33 8.72
CA ARG A 34 6.03 -12.79 7.96
C ARG A 34 6.59 -13.77 6.92
N ARG A 35 6.12 -15.02 6.93
CA ARG A 35 6.51 -16.07 5.96
C ARG A 35 5.73 -16.01 4.65
N ALA A 36 4.73 -15.12 4.54
CA ALA A 36 3.98 -14.95 3.31
C ALA A 36 4.90 -14.34 2.23
N VAL A 37 5.04 -15.04 1.11
CA VAL A 37 5.78 -14.59 -0.06
C VAL A 37 4.77 -14.25 -1.15
N TRP A 38 4.72 -12.98 -1.52
CA TRP A 38 3.76 -12.49 -2.51
C TRP A 38 4.36 -12.44 -3.89
N SER A 39 3.60 -12.79 -4.92
CA SER A 39 3.99 -12.66 -6.32
C SER A 39 3.96 -11.19 -6.77
N PRO A 40 4.61 -10.83 -7.89
CA PRO A 40 4.51 -9.49 -8.47
C PRO A 40 3.06 -9.07 -8.77
N GLU A 41 2.26 -10.00 -9.30
CA GLU A 41 0.85 -9.79 -9.68
C GLU A 41 0.02 -9.40 -8.45
N THR A 42 0.15 -10.16 -7.37
CA THR A 42 -0.53 -9.86 -6.09
C THR A 42 -0.12 -8.50 -5.54
N ILE A 43 1.15 -8.09 -5.71
CA ILE A 43 1.61 -6.77 -5.25
C ILE A 43 0.99 -5.65 -6.08
N LEU A 44 0.94 -5.81 -7.40
CA LEU A 44 0.34 -4.82 -8.29
C LEU A 44 -1.15 -4.65 -7.98
N GLU A 45 -1.88 -5.76 -7.89
CA GLU A 45 -3.32 -5.72 -7.59
C GLU A 45 -3.59 -5.14 -6.20
N ALA A 46 -2.79 -5.52 -5.20
CA ALA A 46 -2.89 -4.97 -3.86
C ALA A 46 -2.65 -3.45 -3.80
N ARG A 47 -1.75 -2.90 -4.64
CA ARG A 47 -1.56 -1.45 -4.77
C ARG A 47 -2.79 -0.79 -5.37
N ASN A 48 -3.36 -1.38 -6.43
CA ASN A 48 -4.55 -0.88 -7.06
C ASN A 48 -5.73 -0.83 -6.07
N ILE A 49 -5.99 -1.94 -5.38
CA ILE A 49 -7.01 -2.02 -4.32
C ILE A 49 -6.77 -0.91 -3.29
N ARG A 50 -5.54 -0.76 -2.78
CA ARG A 50 -5.20 0.29 -1.79
C ARG A 50 -5.44 1.70 -2.32
N SER A 51 -5.18 1.96 -3.60
CA SER A 51 -5.45 3.26 -4.23
C SER A 51 -6.95 3.56 -4.26
N ILE A 52 -7.76 2.57 -4.66
CA ILE A 52 -9.21 2.72 -4.80
C ILE A 52 -9.92 2.85 -3.44
N VAL A 53 -9.60 1.98 -2.48
CA VAL A 53 -10.32 1.91 -1.19
C VAL A 53 -9.71 2.83 -0.12
N GLY A 54 -8.54 3.40 -0.39
CA GLY A 54 -7.75 4.17 0.56
C GLY A 54 -7.11 3.34 1.68
N THR A 55 -6.24 3.99 2.46
CA THR A 55 -5.45 3.31 3.52
C THR A 55 -6.32 2.62 4.55
N LYS A 56 -7.35 3.29 5.08
CA LYS A 56 -8.22 2.72 6.12
C LYS A 56 -9.03 1.54 5.62
N GLY A 57 -9.57 1.61 4.40
CA GLY A 57 -10.31 0.50 3.79
C GLY A 57 -9.41 -0.72 3.56
N TYR A 58 -8.18 -0.48 3.10
CA TYR A 58 -7.22 -1.54 2.85
C TYR A 58 -6.80 -2.26 4.15
N ASP A 59 -6.55 -1.49 5.21
CA ASP A 59 -6.22 -2.06 6.51
C ASP A 59 -7.40 -2.83 7.11
N TYR A 60 -8.63 -2.33 6.95
CA TYR A 60 -9.84 -3.06 7.36
C TYR A 60 -9.97 -4.41 6.66
N LEU A 61 -9.75 -4.49 5.33
CA LEU A 61 -9.75 -5.77 4.60
C LEU A 61 -8.75 -6.77 5.19
N ARG A 62 -7.54 -6.30 5.56
CA ARG A 62 -6.52 -7.14 6.20
C ARG A 62 -6.91 -7.56 7.61
N GLU A 63 -7.61 -6.70 8.34
CA GLU A 63 -8.12 -7.01 9.67
C GLU A 63 -9.20 -8.09 9.67
N ILE A 64 -10.11 -8.07 8.69
CA ILE A 64 -11.15 -9.11 8.56
C ILE A 64 -10.62 -10.41 7.94
N GLY A 65 -9.37 -10.44 7.49
CA GLY A 65 -8.66 -11.67 7.13
C GLY A 65 -8.38 -11.86 5.63
N TYR A 66 -8.52 -10.81 4.81
CA TYR A 66 -8.12 -10.91 3.41
C TYR A 66 -6.59 -11.18 3.31
N PRO A 67 -6.16 -12.11 2.44
CA PRO A 67 -4.76 -12.46 2.22
C PRO A 67 -4.06 -11.38 1.38
N LEU A 68 -3.81 -10.22 2.00
CA LEU A 68 -3.19 -9.07 1.36
C LEU A 68 -1.84 -8.72 2.00
N PRO A 69 -0.86 -8.28 1.20
CA PRO A 69 0.47 -7.87 1.66
C PRO A 69 0.41 -6.69 2.64
N SER A 70 1.48 -6.54 3.44
CA SER A 70 1.58 -5.41 4.35
C SER A 70 1.96 -4.11 3.65
N TYR A 71 1.64 -2.97 4.24
CA TYR A 71 2.12 -1.67 3.73
C TYR A 71 3.64 -1.67 3.49
N ARG A 72 4.41 -2.17 4.47
CA ARG A 72 5.86 -2.33 4.33
C ARG A 72 6.24 -3.19 3.11
N THR A 73 5.51 -4.29 2.88
CA THR A 73 5.72 -5.15 1.71
C THR A 73 5.41 -4.44 0.40
N LEU A 74 4.34 -3.63 0.36
CA LEU A 74 3.98 -2.85 -0.82
C LEU A 74 5.06 -1.82 -1.17
N CYS A 75 5.61 -1.12 -0.17
CA CYS A 75 6.67 -0.12 -0.35
C CYS A 75 8.00 -0.74 -0.80
N ASN A 76 8.44 -1.84 -0.16
CA ASN A 76 9.74 -2.46 -0.44
C ASN A 76 9.92 -2.97 -1.88
N ARG A 77 8.82 -3.19 -2.61
CA ARG A 77 8.84 -3.64 -4.01
C ARG A 77 8.59 -2.54 -5.02
N VAL A 78 8.47 -1.29 -4.58
CA VAL A 78 8.41 -0.12 -5.49
C VAL A 78 9.80 0.11 -6.07
N GLU A 79 10.83 0.01 -5.22
CA GLU A 79 12.22 0.25 -5.58
C GLU A 79 12.76 -0.70 -6.65
N THR A 80 12.32 -1.97 -6.65
CA THR A 80 12.86 -2.97 -7.58
C THR A 80 12.43 -2.73 -9.04
N LYS A 81 11.37 -1.95 -9.29
CA LYS A 81 10.90 -1.63 -10.65
C LYS A 81 11.14 -0.17 -11.07
N LEU A 82 11.31 0.76 -10.13
CA LEU A 82 11.63 2.16 -10.44
C LEU A 82 13.12 2.44 -10.72
N MET A 83 14.02 1.47 -10.54
CA MET A 83 15.41 1.60 -10.96
C MET A 83 15.63 1.38 -12.46
N VAL A 84 14.57 1.24 -13.27
CA VAL A 84 14.66 1.15 -14.73
C VAL A 84 13.55 2.01 -15.34
N THR A 85 13.95 2.91 -16.25
CA THR A 85 13.18 3.93 -16.99
C THR A 85 12.89 5.23 -16.23
N THR A 86 13.87 6.13 -16.25
CA THR A 86 13.74 7.59 -16.08
C THR A 86 12.86 8.29 -17.14
N ASP A 87 12.11 7.55 -17.95
CA ASP A 87 11.52 8.07 -19.20
C ASP A 87 10.01 7.76 -19.32
N MET A 88 9.30 7.52 -18.20
CA MET A 88 7.83 7.44 -18.23
C MET A 88 7.22 8.85 -18.20
N ASN A 89 6.51 9.20 -19.27
CA ASN A 89 5.78 10.45 -19.45
C ASN A 89 4.68 10.61 -18.38
N CYS A 90 4.46 11.84 -17.89
CA CYS A 90 3.49 12.16 -16.84
C CYS A 90 2.04 11.75 -17.18
N GLU A 91 1.71 11.62 -18.46
CA GLU A 91 0.38 11.23 -18.93
C GLU A 91 0.03 9.76 -18.59
N GLU A 92 0.97 8.82 -18.72
CA GLU A 92 0.73 7.40 -18.38
C GLU A 92 0.59 7.19 -16.86
N LEU A 93 1.26 8.02 -16.05
CA LEU A 93 1.12 7.99 -14.58
C LEU A 93 -0.27 8.47 -14.12
N ASN A 94 -0.88 9.40 -14.86
CA ASN A 94 -2.25 9.84 -14.61
C ASN A 94 -3.28 8.80 -15.04
N GLU A 95 -3.08 8.10 -16.16
CA GLU A 95 -3.98 7.01 -16.58
C GLU A 95 -3.98 5.83 -15.59
N LEU A 96 -2.81 5.52 -15.00
CA LEU A 96 -2.69 4.48 -13.97
C LEU A 96 -3.08 4.95 -12.55
N HIS A 97 -3.62 6.18 -12.40
CA HIS A 97 -3.99 6.79 -11.11
C HIS A 97 -2.85 6.75 -10.06
N LEU A 98 -1.60 6.77 -10.53
CA LEU A 98 -0.37 6.78 -9.74
C LEU A 98 0.19 8.19 -9.57
N GLY A 99 -0.57 9.22 -9.97
CA GLY A 99 -0.23 10.63 -9.81
C GLY A 99 0.22 10.95 -8.38
N PHE A 100 1.47 11.37 -8.27
CA PHE A 100 2.09 11.85 -7.03
C PHE A 100 1.44 13.20 -6.69
N MET A 101 0.50 13.24 -5.73
CA MET A 101 0.06 14.52 -5.16
C MET A 101 1.15 15.04 -4.21
N ALA A 102 2.21 15.61 -4.77
CA ALA A 102 2.96 16.70 -4.14
C ALA A 102 2.37 17.98 -4.77
N SER A 103 1.84 18.96 -4.04
CA SER A 103 2.41 19.57 -2.86
C SER A 103 1.30 20.08 -1.93
N CYS A 104 1.42 19.82 -0.63
CA CYS A 104 0.81 20.70 0.38
C CYS A 104 1.73 21.93 0.44
N GLU A 105 1.44 22.97 -0.34
CA GLU A 105 2.00 24.30 -0.08
C GLU A 105 1.37 24.82 1.21
N SER A 106 2.16 24.85 2.28
CA SER A 106 1.84 25.69 3.43
C SER A 106 2.06 27.15 3.02
N PRO A 107 1.08 28.06 3.22
CA PRO A 107 1.25 29.46 2.90
C PRO A 107 2.39 30.07 3.74
N ILE A 108 3.34 30.67 3.04
CA ILE A 108 4.38 31.52 3.59
C ILE A 108 3.74 32.91 3.73
N GLU A 109 3.30 33.29 4.93
CA GLU A 109 2.95 34.69 5.20
C GLU A 109 4.22 35.46 5.54
N GLY A 110 4.60 36.40 4.68
CA GLY A 110 5.58 37.44 4.96
C GLY A 110 4.90 38.80 4.88
N VAL A 111 4.90 39.55 5.99
CA VAL A 111 4.75 41.01 6.12
C VAL A 111 5.30 41.33 7.53
N GLY A 112 6.18 42.29 7.81
CA GLY A 112 6.87 43.34 7.06
C GLY A 112 7.82 44.02 8.06
N ASP A 113 8.83 44.71 7.53
CA ASP A 113 9.83 45.46 8.30
C ASP A 113 9.20 46.58 9.14
N HIS A 114 9.59 46.70 10.42
CA HIS A 114 9.60 47.96 11.17
C HIS A 114 10.58 47.87 12.36
N GLU A 115 11.69 48.59 12.22
CA GLU A 115 12.35 49.50 13.17
C GLU A 115 12.41 49.15 14.68
N GLU A 116 13.67 48.96 15.13
CA GLU A 116 14.36 49.46 16.34
C GLU A 116 13.74 49.40 17.76
N GLU A 117 14.66 49.10 18.69
CA GLU A 117 14.60 49.19 20.17
C GLU A 117 13.68 48.16 20.86
N GLU A 118 14.05 47.47 21.94
CA GLU A 118 14.83 47.88 23.11
C GLU A 118 15.26 46.61 23.89
N LEU A 119 16.43 46.68 24.53
CA LEU A 119 16.87 45.76 25.58
C LEU A 119 15.79 45.65 26.69
N ILE A 120 15.59 44.45 27.26
CA ILE A 120 15.53 44.22 28.72
C ILE A 120 15.62 42.72 28.98
N GLY A 121 16.63 42.35 29.77
CA GLY A 121 16.74 41.04 30.41
C GLY A 121 15.98 40.99 31.75
N VAL A 122 16.28 39.94 32.50
CA VAL A 122 15.81 39.59 33.86
C VAL A 122 14.50 38.77 33.92
N LEU A 123 14.64 37.46 34.16
CA LEU A 123 14.20 36.71 35.36
C LEU A 123 13.91 35.23 35.05
N SER A 124 14.84 34.35 35.39
CA SER A 124 14.66 33.24 36.34
C SER A 124 16.00 32.59 36.66
#